data_AF-A0A7L2L0N3-F1
#
_entry.id   AF-A0A7L2L0N3-F1
#
_cell.length_a   1.000
_cell.length_b   1.000
_cell.length_c   1.000
_cell.angle_alpha   90.00
_cell.angle_beta   90.00
_cell.angle_gamma   90.00
#
_symmetry.space_group_name_H-M   'P 1'
#
loop_
_entity.id
_entity.type
_entity.pdbx_description
1 polymer ?
#
loop_
_entity_poly.entity_id
_entity_poly.type
_entity_poly.pdbx_seq_one_letter_code
_entity_poly.pdbx_strand_id
1 'polypeptide(L)' 'MKAVTALLLAGMLILWAELPTGSAWSCPPVRFTCARPNPPNHCGSDLDCPRGKRCCRSFCGTRCLPGPPATPT' A
#
# COMPACT_ATOMS: atom_id res chain seq x y z
N MET A 1 -8.49 -4.55 -41.49
CA MET A 1 -9.48 -4.12 -40.47
C MET A 1 -9.56 -5.02 -39.24
N LYS A 2 -9.69 -6.35 -39.35
CA LYS A 2 -9.85 -7.25 -38.18
C LYS A 2 -8.66 -7.29 -37.19
N ALA A 3 -7.43 -7.22 -37.71
CA ALA A 3 -6.21 -7.23 -36.90
C ALA A 3 -6.08 -5.98 -36.02
N VAL A 4 -6.50 -4.82 -36.53
CA VAL A 4 -6.51 -3.56 -35.77
C VAL A 4 -7.50 -3.65 -34.61
N THR A 5 -8.67 -4.23 -34.85
CA THR A 5 -9.67 -4.45 -33.80
C THR A 5 -9.17 -5.42 -32.73
N ALA A 6 -8.48 -6.50 -33.12
CA ALA A 6 -7.90 -7.45 -32.18
C ALA A 6 -6.79 -6.81 -31.31
N LEU A 7 -5.94 -5.98 -31.91
CA LEU A 7 -4.88 -5.27 -31.19
C LEU A 7 -5.45 -4.24 -30.20
N LEU A 8 -6.51 -3.51 -30.58
CA LEU A 8 -7.18 -2.55 -29.70
C LEU A 8 -7.86 -3.23 -28.50
N LEU A 9 -8.51 -4.37 -28.71
CA LEU A 9 -9.14 -5.14 -27.64
C LEU A 9 -8.11 -5.73 -26.68
N ALA A 10 -7.01 -6.28 -27.20
CA ALA A 10 -5.91 -6.79 -26.38
C ALA A 10 -5.24 -5.66 -25.57
N GLY A 11 -4.99 -4.51 -26.19
CA GLY A 11 -4.41 -3.33 -25.54
C GLY A 11 -5.32 -2.76 -24.44
N MET A 12 -6.63 -2.67 -24.71
CA MET A 12 -7.60 -2.28 -23.69
C MET A 12 -7.55 -3.25 -22.51
N LEU A 13 -7.61 -4.57 -22.73
CA LEU A 13 -7.60 -5.58 -21.65
C LEU A 13 -6.38 -5.48 -20.71
N ILE A 14 -5.19 -5.19 -21.28
CA ILE A 14 -3.95 -5.00 -20.51
C ILE A 14 -4.04 -3.74 -19.64
N LEU A 15 -4.72 -2.70 -20.11
CA LEU A 15 -4.84 -1.42 -19.40
C LEU A 15 -5.68 -1.51 -18.11
N TRP A 16 -6.64 -2.46 -18.01
CA TRP A 16 -7.45 -2.65 -16.79
C TRP A 16 -6.76 -3.49 -15.72
N ALA A 17 -5.73 -4.27 -16.08
CA ALA A 17 -4.98 -5.11 -15.13
C ALA A 17 -3.99 -4.30 -14.28
N GLU A 18 -3.61 -3.11 -14.76
CA GLU A 18 -2.66 -2.18 -14.11
C GLU A 18 -3.36 -0.96 -13.48
N LEU A 19 -4.65 -1.05 -13.11
CA LEU A 19 -5.20 -0.07 -12.17
C LEU A 19 -4.92 -0.55 -10.75
N PRO A 20 -3.97 0.06 -10.01
CA PRO A 20 -3.80 -0.22 -8.59
C PRO A 20 -5.09 0.15 -7.86
N THR A 21 -5.89 -0.87 -7.57
CA THR A 21 -7.11 -0.80 -6.79
C THR A 21 -6.72 -0.65 -5.33
N GLY A 22 -6.52 0.59 -4.92
CA GLY A 22 -6.22 0.94 -3.54
C GLY A 22 -5.12 1.97 -3.50
N SER A 23 -5.36 3.04 -2.75
CA SER A 23 -4.37 4.08 -2.47
C SER A 23 -3.03 3.45 -2.11
N ALA A 24 -2.08 3.51 -3.05
CA ALA A 24 -0.74 2.96 -2.93
C ALA A 24 0.13 3.85 -2.04
N TRP A 25 -0.36 4.23 -0.85
CA TRP A 25 0.45 4.99 0.08
C TRP A 25 1.48 4.07 0.73
N SER A 26 2.67 4.59 0.96
CA SER A 26 3.75 3.86 1.62
C SER A 26 3.92 4.32 3.07
N CYS A 27 4.54 3.47 3.89
CA CYS A 27 4.89 3.85 5.26
C CYS A 27 5.83 5.06 5.28
N PRO A 28 5.69 5.98 6.25
CA PRO A 28 6.60 7.10 6.39
C PRO A 28 8.03 6.60 6.73
N PRO A 29 9.08 7.31 6.31
CA PRO A 29 10.45 6.96 6.66
C PRO A 29 10.66 7.12 8.17
N VAL A 30 11.33 6.13 8.78
CA VAL A 30 11.71 6.16 10.19
C VAL A 30 13.16 6.60 10.30
N ARG A 31 13.39 7.81 10.84
CA ARG A 31 14.76 8.38 10.94
C ARG A 31 15.50 7.99 12.21
N PHE A 32 14.79 7.63 13.27
CA PHE A 32 15.35 7.26 14.56
C PHE A 32 14.63 6.04 15.10
N THR A 33 15.36 5.16 15.78
CA THR A 33 14.81 3.95 16.41
C THR A 33 15.16 3.90 17.89
N CYS A 34 14.28 3.34 18.71
CA CYS A 34 14.54 3.12 20.13
C CYS A 34 15.67 2.10 20.33
N ALA A 35 16.45 2.26 21.40
CA ALA A 35 17.49 1.31 21.81
C ALA A 35 16.91 0.14 22.63
N ARG A 36 15.82 -0.47 22.16
CA ARG A 36 15.21 -1.63 22.82
C ARG A 36 15.61 -2.90 22.06
N PRO A 37 16.23 -3.92 22.71
CA PRO A 37 16.64 -5.15 22.03
C PRO A 37 15.49 -5.92 21.36
N ASN A 38 14.30 -5.90 21.97
CA ASN A 38 13.09 -6.50 21.42
C ASN A 38 11.95 -5.47 21.41
N PRO A 39 11.84 -4.63 20.37
CA PRO A 39 10.78 -3.64 20.28
C PRO A 39 9.40 -4.31 20.10
N PRO A 40 8.34 -3.73 20.66
CA PRO A 40 7.01 -4.32 20.60
C PRO A 40 6.46 -4.21 19.17
N ASN A 41 6.00 -5.34 18.64
CA ASN A 41 5.36 -5.39 17.33
C ASN A 41 3.87 -5.58 17.52
N HIS A 42 3.09 -4.53 17.21
CA HIS A 42 1.63 -4.56 17.35
C HIS A 42 0.91 -5.11 16.11
N CYS A 43 1.65 -5.36 15.04
CA CYS A 43 1.19 -5.97 13.80
C CYS A 43 2.38 -6.68 13.12
N GLY A 44 2.12 -7.74 12.35
CA GLY A 44 3.10 -8.41 11.50
C GLY A 44 2.93 -8.05 10.01
N SER A 45 1.69 -7.75 9.60
CA SER A 45 1.33 -7.44 8.22
C SER A 45 0.15 -6.47 8.14
N ASP A 46 -0.13 -5.94 6.94
CA ASP A 46 -1.28 -5.07 6.69
C ASP A 46 -2.63 -5.76 7.01
N LEU A 47 -2.68 -7.10 6.98
CA LEU A 47 -3.87 -7.89 7.32
C LEU A 47 -4.22 -7.83 8.81
N ASP A 48 -3.23 -7.58 9.66
CA ASP A 48 -3.44 -7.43 11.12
C ASP A 48 -4.03 -6.05 11.47
N CYS A 49 -4.08 -5.14 10.50
CA CYS A 49 -4.51 -3.78 10.69
C CYS A 49 -5.99 -3.57 10.30
N PRO A 50 -6.70 -2.67 10.98
CA PRO A 50 -8.02 -2.23 10.55
C PRO A 50 -8.00 -1.66 9.12
N ARG A 51 -9.15 -1.71 8.44
CA ARG A 51 -9.33 -1.12 7.10
C ARG A 51 -8.78 0.31 7.03
N GLY A 52 -8.08 0.60 5.94
CA GLY A 52 -7.47 1.92 5.71
C GLY A 52 -6.21 2.18 6.53
N LYS A 53 -5.60 1.15 7.12
CA LYS A 53 -4.30 1.22 7.79
C LYS A 53 -3.34 0.17 7.24
N ARG A 54 -2.04 0.43 7.39
CA ARG A 54 -0.94 -0.50 7.05
C ARG A 54 -0.04 -0.73 8.25
N CYS A 55 0.57 -1.91 8.31
CA CYS A 55 1.55 -2.24 9.33
C CYS A 55 2.90 -1.62 8.97
N CYS A 56 3.28 -0.60 9.73
CA CYS A 56 4.47 0.19 9.45
C CYS A 56 5.46 0.11 10.61
N ARG A 57 6.76 0.20 10.26
CA ARG A 57 7.79 0.47 11.24
C ARG A 57 7.58 1.86 11.84
N SER A 58 7.78 1.97 13.14
CA SER A 58 7.75 3.22 13.89
C SER A 58 9.08 3.45 14.59
N PHE A 59 9.16 4.51 15.40
CA PHE A 59 10.30 4.75 16.28
C PHE A 59 10.63 3.53 17.15
N CYS A 60 9.64 2.74 17.58
CA CYS A 60 9.88 1.55 18.40
C CYS A 60 8.94 0.40 17.98
N GLY A 61 9.44 -0.47 17.09
CA GLY A 61 8.71 -1.64 16.58
C GLY A 61 7.69 -1.29 15.50
N THR A 62 6.65 -2.12 15.34
CA THR A 62 5.62 -1.96 14.30
C THR A 62 4.26 -1.57 14.87
N ARG A 63 3.50 -0.78 14.10
CA ARG A 63 2.11 -0.38 14.42
C ARG A 63 1.30 -0.08 13.17
N CYS A 64 -0.01 -0.17 13.29
CA CYS A 64 -0.93 0.21 12.24
C CYS A 64 -0.99 1.74 12.09
N LEU A 65 -0.62 2.25 10.91
CA LEU A 65 -0.69 3.67 10.57
C LEU A 65 -1.77 3.92 9.50
N PRO A 66 -2.60 4.97 9.66
CA PRO A 66 -3.47 5.40 8.59
C PRO A 66 -2.67 6.00 7.43
N GLY A 67 -3.21 5.90 6.22
CA GLY A 67 -2.69 6.64 5.08
C GLY A 67 -2.90 8.15 5.22
N PRO A 68 -2.29 8.94 4.32
CA PRO A 68 -2.68 10.33 4.17
C PRO A 68 -4.20 10.41 3.92
N PRO A 69 -4.87 11.49 4.37
CA PRO A 69 -6.29 11.66 4.11
C PRO A 69 -6.52 11.52 2.61
N ALA A 70 -7.44 10.63 2.22
CA ALA A 70 -7.91 10.60 0.84
C ALA A 70 -8.52 11.98 0.59
N THR A 71 -7.90 12.80 -0.26
CA THR A 71 -8.52 14.03 -0.71
C THR A 71 -9.87 13.66 -1.31
N PRO A 72 -11.00 14.16 -0.78
CA PRO A 72 -12.26 14.06 -1.49
C PRO A 72 -12.10 14.92 -2.75
N THR A 73 -11.89 14.27 -3.89
CA THR A 73 -12.02 14.88 -5.22
C THR A 73 -13.46 15.21 -5.51
#